data_AF-A0A316F7L8-F1
#
_entry.id   AF-A0A316F7L8-F1
#
_cell.length_a   1.000
_cell.length_b   1.000
_cell.length_c   1.000
_cell.angle_alpha   90.00
_cell.angle_beta   90.00
_cell.angle_gamma   90.00
#
_symmetry.space_group_name_H-M   'P 1'
#
loop_
_entity.id
_entity.type
_entity.pdbx_description
1 polymer ?
#
loop_
_entity_poly.entity_id
_entity_poly.type
_entity_poly.pdbx_seq_one_letter_code
_entity_poly.pdbx_strand_id
1 'polypeptide(L)'
;MAASLLRRCTALLALLAAAVALVLVAPASAASADPEGGTKKLRITLENAAKGYDAAKTRLANSKKRQKQLTEALKRSETNATALTSQVNEVATRVYQMGRVNTISLLLGSGSANNFMERLQSLDMLAKMDSGTLAGYRNEIETAKKAKTALDAEVIEQQRQVNVMAKKKREAELALAEVGGGAAGGFVDPDSAAAKPAPRNSDGSWPKESCTVKDPTSSGCITPRTLHAYQEAQAAGFKRYTVCFSERSSGEHPKGRACDHSAASGGFENSAATGGDKTYGDRLAAFYVKNAGELGVMYVIWYRQIWMPSTGWRAYSAGGGPAAVHTNHVHLSML
;
A
#
# COMPACT_ATOMS: atom_id res chain seq x y z
N MET A 1 2.32 -80.50 47.98
CA MET A 1 2.98 -79.90 49.16
C MET A 1 2.29 -78.57 49.44
N ALA A 2 1.17 -78.59 50.17
CA ALA A 2 1.05 -78.23 51.60
C ALA A 2 1.51 -76.79 51.87
N ALA A 3 0.63 -75.82 52.16
CA ALA A 3 0.09 -75.54 53.51
C ALA A 3 -1.04 -74.47 53.40
N SER A 4 -2.31 -74.75 53.80
CA SER A 4 -2.98 -74.37 55.08
C SER A 4 -3.04 -72.86 55.36
N LEU A 5 -4.19 -72.15 55.29
CA LEU A 5 -5.42 -72.13 56.12
C LEU A 5 -5.43 -71.07 57.24
N LEU A 6 -6.52 -70.28 57.26
CA LEU A 6 -7.19 -69.59 58.40
C LEU A 6 -6.41 -68.41 59.04
N ARG A 7 -7.00 -67.33 59.58
CA ARG A 7 -8.35 -67.05 60.08
C ARG A 7 -8.50 -65.53 60.30
N ARG A 8 -9.74 -65.03 60.22
CA ARG A 8 -10.15 -63.66 60.61
C ARG A 8 -10.16 -63.50 62.14
N CYS A 9 -9.83 -62.30 62.63
CA CYS A 9 -10.33 -61.72 63.89
C CYS A 9 -10.30 -60.18 63.83
N THR A 10 -11.34 -59.57 64.38
CA THR A 10 -11.76 -58.16 64.36
C THR A 10 -11.29 -57.36 65.57
N ALA A 11 -10.96 -56.06 65.40
CA ALA A 11 -11.21 -54.92 66.31
C ALA A 11 -10.59 -53.64 65.70
N LEU A 12 -11.37 -52.71 65.15
CA LEU A 12 -11.87 -51.46 65.79
C LEU A 12 -10.78 -50.52 66.32
N LEU A 13 -10.51 -49.41 65.59
CA LEU A 13 -10.50 -48.05 66.13
C LEU A 13 -10.40 -47.01 64.99
N ALA A 14 -11.26 -46.01 65.12
CA ALA A 14 -11.50 -44.93 64.18
C ALA A 14 -10.32 -43.96 64.06
N LEU A 15 -10.17 -43.34 62.89
CA LEU A 15 -9.90 -41.90 62.76
C LEU A 15 -10.21 -41.46 61.33
N LEU A 16 -11.14 -40.50 61.25
CA LEU A 16 -11.54 -39.80 60.03
C LEU A 16 -10.38 -38.98 59.46
N ALA A 17 -10.16 -39.09 58.16
CA ALA A 17 -9.64 -38.01 57.33
C ALA A 17 -10.14 -38.19 55.89
N ALA A 18 -11.42 -37.86 55.67
CA ALA A 18 -11.95 -37.65 54.33
C ALA A 18 -11.39 -36.33 53.80
N ALA A 19 -10.31 -36.39 53.01
CA ALA A 19 -9.88 -35.27 52.20
C ALA A 19 -10.87 -35.09 51.05
N VAL A 20 -11.88 -34.24 51.27
CA VAL A 20 -12.71 -33.70 50.20
C VAL A 20 -11.81 -32.81 49.36
N ALA A 21 -11.37 -33.30 48.21
CA ALA A 21 -10.80 -32.46 47.17
C ALA A 21 -11.93 -31.58 46.62
N LEU A 22 -12.12 -30.39 47.19
CA LEU A 22 -12.83 -29.31 46.52
C LEU A 22 -12.03 -28.96 45.26
N VAL A 23 -12.45 -29.52 44.13
CA VAL A 23 -12.13 -28.93 42.83
C VAL A 23 -12.87 -27.61 42.79
N LEU A 24 -12.19 -26.54 43.18
CA LEU A 24 -12.56 -25.18 42.81
C LEU A 24 -12.52 -25.13 41.28
N VAL A 25 -13.68 -25.36 40.65
CA VAL A 25 -13.94 -24.90 39.29
C VAL A 25 -13.94 -23.38 39.38
N ALA A 26 -12.76 -22.79 39.28
CA ALA A 26 -12.65 -21.38 38.96
C ALA A 26 -13.38 -21.21 37.62
N PRO A 27 -14.34 -20.27 37.50
CA PRO A 27 -14.82 -19.91 36.18
C PRO A 27 -13.58 -19.45 35.42
N ALA A 28 -13.23 -20.17 34.35
CA ALA A 28 -12.36 -19.62 33.34
C ALA A 28 -13.11 -18.39 32.84
N SER A 29 -12.73 -17.20 33.34
CA SER A 29 -13.14 -15.95 32.74
C SER A 29 -12.75 -16.07 31.28
N ALA A 30 -13.75 -16.24 30.40
CA ALA A 30 -13.55 -16.11 28.99
C ALA A 30 -12.84 -14.77 28.82
N ALA A 31 -11.57 -14.79 28.40
CA ALA A 31 -10.91 -13.60 27.93
C ALA A 31 -11.88 -12.98 26.95
N SER A 32 -12.42 -11.80 27.28
CA SER A 32 -13.47 -11.16 26.49
C SER A 32 -13.00 -11.18 25.04
N ALA A 33 -13.70 -11.94 24.19
CA ALA A 33 -13.37 -11.97 22.77
C ALA A 33 -13.35 -10.52 22.30
N ASP A 34 -12.21 -10.06 21.80
CA ASP A 34 -12.07 -8.70 21.32
C ASP A 34 -13.18 -8.48 20.27
N PRO A 35 -14.05 -7.46 20.43
CA PRO A 35 -15.16 -7.26 19.52
C PRO A 35 -14.71 -7.00 18.07
N GLU A 36 -13.44 -6.63 17.83
CA GLU A 36 -12.86 -6.52 16.46
C GLU A 36 -12.41 -7.85 15.85
N GLY A 37 -12.44 -8.96 16.60
CA GLY A 37 -11.94 -10.25 16.17
C GLY A 37 -10.40 -10.36 16.10
N GLY A 38 -9.91 -11.60 16.20
CA GLY A 38 -8.49 -11.91 16.18
C GLY A 38 -7.71 -11.39 17.39
N THR A 39 -6.37 -11.49 17.34
CA THR A 39 -5.50 -11.02 18.42
C THR A 39 -4.97 -9.61 18.14
N LYS A 40 -4.55 -8.88 19.19
CA LYS A 40 -3.84 -7.60 19.04
C LYS A 40 -2.61 -7.71 18.13
N LYS A 41 -1.85 -8.80 18.28
CA LYS A 41 -0.67 -9.09 17.46
C LYS A 41 -1.05 -9.25 15.98
N LEU A 42 -2.11 -10.00 15.69
CA LEU A 42 -2.62 -10.17 14.33
C LEU A 42 -2.95 -8.83 13.70
N ARG A 43 -3.78 -8.01 14.35
CA ARG A 43 -4.20 -6.70 13.83
C ARG A 43 -3.02 -5.77 13.54
N ILE A 44 -2.03 -5.70 14.44
CA ILE A 44 -0.81 -4.92 14.23
C ILE A 44 -0.02 -5.43 13.01
N THR A 45 0.12 -6.75 12.85
CA THR A 45 0.80 -7.32 11.68
C THR A 45 0.08 -7.00 10.38
N LEU A 46 -1.26 -7.13 10.36
CA LEU A 46 -2.06 -6.80 9.19
C LEU A 46 -2.00 -5.31 8.85
N GLU A 47 -2.07 -4.42 9.85
CA GLU A 47 -1.91 -2.97 9.68
C GLU A 47 -0.55 -2.64 9.05
N ASN A 48 0.54 -3.17 9.61
CA ASN A 48 1.89 -2.94 9.12
C ASN A 48 2.11 -3.49 7.70
N ALA A 49 1.53 -4.66 7.40
CA ALA A 49 1.59 -5.26 6.08
C ALA A 49 0.83 -4.41 5.05
N ALA A 50 -0.39 -3.97 5.38
CA ALA A 50 -1.21 -3.15 4.50
C ALA A 50 -0.57 -1.78 4.20
N LYS A 51 -0.13 -1.05 5.24
CA LYS A 51 0.56 0.24 5.08
C LYS A 51 1.85 0.11 4.28
N GLY A 52 2.64 -0.94 4.55
CA GLY A 52 3.87 -1.21 3.81
C GLY A 52 3.62 -1.54 2.34
N TYR A 53 2.56 -2.32 2.05
CA TYR A 53 2.16 -2.67 0.69
C TYR A 53 1.70 -1.43 -0.09
N ASP A 54 0.85 -0.60 0.50
CA ASP A 54 0.36 0.63 -0.14
C ASP A 54 1.47 1.65 -0.40
N ALA A 55 2.39 1.83 0.56
CA ALA A 55 3.56 2.69 0.39
C ALA A 55 4.46 2.19 -0.75
N ALA A 56 4.73 0.89 -0.84
CA ALA A 56 5.52 0.30 -1.91
C ALA A 56 4.81 0.41 -3.28
N LYS A 57 3.48 0.20 -3.32
CA LYS A 57 2.66 0.38 -4.52
C LYS A 57 2.72 1.83 -5.03
N THR A 58 2.61 2.81 -4.14
CA THR A 58 2.71 4.24 -4.49
C THR A 58 4.10 4.58 -5.03
N ARG A 59 5.17 4.11 -4.38
CA ARG A 59 6.55 4.30 -4.86
C ARG A 59 6.79 3.67 -6.22
N LEU A 60 6.26 2.47 -6.45
CA LEU A 60 6.32 1.78 -7.75
C LEU A 60 5.64 2.60 -8.85
N ALA A 61 4.44 3.12 -8.58
CA ALA A 61 3.72 3.97 -9.54
C ALA A 61 4.50 5.25 -9.87
N ASN A 62 5.05 5.92 -8.86
CA ASN A 62 5.87 7.11 -9.05
C ASN A 62 7.16 6.82 -9.83
N SER A 63 7.80 5.68 -9.56
CA SER A 63 8.98 5.23 -10.31
C SER A 63 8.66 4.97 -11.78
N LYS A 64 7.53 4.32 -12.09
CA LYS A 64 7.06 4.15 -13.47
C LYS A 64 6.77 5.47 -14.17
N LYS A 65 6.19 6.46 -13.46
CA LYS A 65 5.97 7.81 -14.00
C LYS A 65 7.30 8.49 -14.34
N ARG A 66 8.29 8.44 -13.45
CA ARG A 66 9.63 8.99 -13.69
C ARG A 66 10.35 8.27 -14.83
N GLN A 67 10.24 6.94 -14.89
CA GLN A 67 10.78 6.16 -16.01
C GLN A 67 10.24 6.66 -17.35
N LYS A 68 8.92 6.83 -17.48
CA LYS A 68 8.31 7.40 -18.70
C LYS A 68 8.88 8.77 -19.06
N GLN A 69 8.98 9.67 -18.08
CA GLN A 69 9.52 11.03 -18.28
C GLN A 69 10.99 11.00 -18.73
N LEU A 70 11.80 10.13 -18.12
CA LEU A 70 13.21 9.94 -18.46
C LEU A 70 13.38 9.31 -19.85
N THR A 71 12.52 8.36 -20.24
CA THR A 71 12.52 7.79 -21.59
C THR A 71 12.21 8.85 -22.65
N GLU A 72 11.24 9.72 -22.39
CA GLU A 72 10.93 10.84 -23.29
C GLU A 72 12.07 11.86 -23.36
N ALA A 73 12.70 12.19 -22.23
CA ALA A 73 13.86 13.08 -22.18
C ALA A 73 15.06 12.50 -22.93
N LEU A 74 15.33 11.20 -22.77
CA LEU A 74 16.37 10.49 -23.49
C LEU A 74 16.14 10.56 -25.00
N LYS A 75 14.94 10.20 -25.45
CA LYS A 75 14.59 10.24 -26.88
C LYS A 75 14.77 11.64 -27.48
N ARG A 76 14.33 12.68 -26.77
CA ARG A 76 14.51 14.07 -27.21
C ARG A 76 15.99 14.43 -27.34
N SER A 77 16.79 14.08 -26.34
CA SER A 77 18.21 14.41 -26.31
C SER A 77 19.00 13.66 -27.39
N GLU A 78 18.70 12.38 -27.63
CA GLU A 78 19.27 11.61 -28.73
C GLU A 78 18.90 12.20 -30.09
N THR A 79 17.65 12.64 -30.27
CA THR A 79 17.19 13.29 -31.52
C THR A 79 17.95 14.60 -31.76
N ASN A 80 18.11 15.44 -30.72
CA ASN A 80 18.84 16.70 -30.82
C ASN A 80 20.33 16.48 -31.11
N ALA A 81 20.95 15.47 -30.47
CA ALA A 81 22.33 15.10 -30.75
C ALA A 81 22.50 14.63 -32.21
N THR A 82 21.58 13.81 -32.73
CA THR A 82 21.60 13.39 -34.14
C THR A 82 21.47 14.59 -35.08
N ALA A 83 20.57 15.54 -34.80
CA ALA A 83 20.40 16.73 -35.63
C ALA A 83 21.67 17.61 -35.65
N LEU A 84 22.38 17.71 -34.53
CA LEU A 84 23.66 18.44 -34.43
C LEU A 84 24.84 17.69 -35.06
N THR A 85 24.71 16.40 -35.39
CA THR A 85 25.82 15.59 -35.91
C THR A 85 26.37 16.13 -37.22
N SER A 86 25.51 16.61 -38.13
CA SER A 86 25.97 17.22 -39.39
C SER A 86 26.82 18.47 -39.15
N GLN A 87 26.36 19.35 -38.25
CA GLN A 87 27.08 20.59 -37.93
C GLN A 87 28.41 20.29 -37.24
N VAL A 88 28.45 19.31 -36.33
CA VAL A 88 29.68 18.84 -35.70
C VAL A 88 30.66 18.26 -36.74
N ASN A 89 30.17 17.53 -37.74
CA ASN A 89 31.01 17.02 -38.82
C ASN A 89 31.59 18.15 -39.68
N GLU A 90 30.81 19.19 -39.98
CA GLU A 90 31.32 20.37 -40.68
C GLU A 90 32.41 21.10 -39.89
N VAL A 91 32.24 21.26 -38.57
CA VAL A 91 33.27 21.80 -37.68
C VAL A 91 34.54 20.93 -37.77
N ALA A 92 34.39 19.61 -37.70
CA ALA A 92 35.52 18.68 -37.79
C ALA A 92 36.25 18.76 -39.15
N THR A 93 35.50 18.82 -40.26
CA THR A 93 36.06 18.99 -41.61
C THR A 93 36.79 20.32 -41.75
N ARG A 94 36.22 21.43 -41.26
CA ARG A 94 36.87 22.75 -41.28
C ARG A 94 38.19 22.73 -40.52
N VAL A 95 38.20 22.17 -39.31
CA VAL A 95 39.41 22.06 -38.49
C VAL A 95 40.46 21.18 -39.18
N TYR A 96 40.04 20.09 -39.83
CA TYR A 96 40.94 19.19 -40.57
C TYR A 96 41.55 19.85 -41.82
N GLN A 97 40.75 20.52 -42.64
CA GLN A 97 41.19 21.19 -43.87
C GLN A 97 42.08 22.40 -43.60
N MET A 98 41.71 23.21 -42.61
CA MET A 98 42.47 24.41 -42.29
C MET A 98 43.71 24.08 -41.46
N GLY A 99 43.66 23.15 -40.50
CA GLY A 99 44.80 22.89 -39.62
C GLY A 99 45.26 24.13 -38.83
N ARG A 100 46.13 23.93 -37.83
CA ARG A 100 46.58 25.05 -36.96
C ARG A 100 47.59 25.99 -37.62
N VAL A 101 48.33 25.52 -38.63
CA VAL A 101 49.42 26.27 -39.27
C VAL A 101 48.91 27.16 -40.41
N ASN A 102 47.85 26.75 -41.10
CA ASN A 102 47.30 27.50 -42.23
C ASN A 102 46.52 28.74 -41.78
N THR A 103 45.84 28.71 -40.63
CA THR A 103 45.11 29.87 -40.10
C THR A 103 46.04 31.03 -39.75
N ILE A 104 47.23 30.74 -39.21
CA ILE A 104 48.27 31.74 -38.97
C ILE A 104 48.78 32.32 -40.30
N SER A 105 49.00 31.48 -41.32
CA SER A 105 49.41 31.96 -42.66
C SER A 105 48.31 32.82 -43.33
N LEU A 106 47.03 32.49 -43.13
CA LEU A 106 45.89 33.21 -43.69
C LEU A 106 45.71 34.60 -43.05
N LEU A 107 46.06 34.72 -41.76
CA LEU A 107 46.15 35.98 -41.04
C LEU A 107 47.38 36.79 -41.46
N LEU A 108 48.56 36.17 -41.57
CA LEU A 108 49.81 36.86 -41.95
C LEU A 108 49.85 37.31 -43.42
N GLY A 109 49.08 36.68 -44.30
CA GLY A 109 48.96 37.06 -45.71
C GLY A 109 48.06 38.28 -45.99
N SER A 110 47.56 38.99 -44.98
CA SER A 110 46.76 40.21 -45.17
C SER A 110 47.65 41.42 -45.48
N GLY A 111 47.50 42.02 -46.68
CA GLY A 111 48.33 43.14 -47.13
C GLY A 111 48.12 44.50 -46.43
N SER A 112 47.27 44.59 -45.40
CA SER A 112 47.07 45.80 -44.59
C SER A 112 46.53 45.48 -43.19
N ALA A 113 46.74 46.40 -42.24
CA ALA A 113 46.28 46.24 -40.85
C ALA A 113 44.75 46.14 -40.73
N ASN A 114 43.99 46.85 -41.55
CA ASN A 114 42.51 46.76 -41.55
C ASN A 114 42.04 45.37 -42.03
N ASN A 115 42.63 44.86 -43.11
CA ASN A 115 42.29 43.53 -43.65
C ASN A 115 42.64 42.40 -42.66
N PHE A 116 43.71 42.57 -41.88
CA PHE A 116 44.07 41.66 -40.80
C PHE A 116 42.95 41.59 -39.74
N MET A 117 42.50 42.76 -39.27
CA MET A 117 41.49 42.85 -38.21
C MET A 117 40.12 42.30 -38.63
N GLU A 118 39.67 42.56 -39.87
CA GLU A 118 38.41 42.01 -40.39
C GLU A 118 38.45 40.46 -40.49
N ARG A 119 39.57 39.90 -40.94
CA ARG A 119 39.77 38.44 -40.99
C ARG A 119 39.79 37.84 -39.58
N LEU A 120 40.45 38.50 -38.63
CA LEU A 120 40.50 38.07 -37.24
C LEU A 120 39.10 38.05 -36.60
N GLN A 121 38.29 39.09 -36.80
CA GLN A 121 36.92 39.15 -36.29
C GLN A 121 36.03 38.05 -36.90
N SER A 122 36.18 37.80 -38.20
CA SER A 122 35.43 36.74 -38.89
C SER A 122 35.79 35.35 -38.36
N LEU A 123 37.08 35.10 -38.10
CA LEU A 123 37.56 33.86 -37.50
C LEU A 123 37.09 33.69 -36.05
N ASP A 124 37.08 34.77 -35.25
CA ASP A 124 36.56 34.74 -33.88
C ASP A 124 35.06 34.41 -33.85
N MET A 125 34.27 35.02 -34.75
CA MET A 125 32.83 34.73 -34.87
C MET A 125 32.58 33.26 -35.25
N LEU A 126 33.32 32.74 -36.23
CA LEU A 126 33.25 31.33 -36.62
C LEU A 126 33.63 30.41 -35.46
N ALA A 127 34.72 30.70 -34.75
CA ALA A 127 35.17 29.92 -33.59
C ALA A 127 34.13 29.91 -32.46
N LYS A 128 33.45 31.03 -32.21
CA LYS A 128 32.33 31.11 -31.25
C LYS A 128 31.15 30.26 -31.67
N MET A 129 30.76 30.29 -32.95
CA MET A 129 29.67 29.46 -33.48
C MET A 129 30.00 27.96 -33.41
N ASP A 130 31.21 27.57 -33.81
CA ASP A 130 31.69 26.18 -33.76
C ASP A 130 31.75 25.69 -32.30
N SER A 131 32.23 26.53 -31.38
CA SER A 131 32.25 26.23 -29.94
C SER A 131 30.84 26.06 -29.37
N GLY A 132 29.89 26.91 -29.77
CA GLY A 132 28.48 26.79 -29.37
C GLY A 132 27.83 25.49 -29.86
N THR A 133 28.10 25.11 -31.11
CA THR A 133 27.63 23.85 -31.70
C THR A 133 28.16 22.64 -30.95
N LEU A 134 29.48 22.60 -30.70
CA LEU A 134 30.13 21.52 -29.94
C LEU A 134 29.63 21.45 -28.50
N ALA A 135 29.42 22.61 -27.85
CA ALA A 135 28.87 22.67 -26.49
C ALA A 135 27.42 22.14 -26.45
N GLY A 136 26.57 22.54 -27.40
CA GLY A 136 25.21 22.04 -27.54
C GLY A 136 25.19 20.52 -27.72
N TYR A 137 25.98 19.99 -28.65
CA TYR A 137 26.07 18.55 -28.90
C TYR A 137 26.54 17.78 -27.65
N ARG A 138 27.60 18.26 -26.99
CA ARG A 138 28.10 17.64 -25.75
C ARG A 138 27.05 17.65 -24.63
N ASN A 139 26.31 18.75 -24.47
CA ASN A 139 25.24 18.85 -23.48
C ASN A 139 24.13 17.84 -23.72
N GLU A 140 23.76 17.59 -24.97
CA GLU A 140 22.77 16.56 -25.32
C GLU A 140 23.31 15.16 -25.03
N ILE A 141 24.54 14.83 -25.43
CA ILE A 141 25.14 13.53 -25.11
C ILE A 141 25.21 13.29 -23.60
N GLU A 142 25.61 14.28 -22.82
CA GLU A 142 25.64 14.18 -21.34
C GLU A 142 24.25 14.05 -20.73
N THR A 143 23.25 14.76 -21.26
CA THR A 143 21.85 14.64 -20.82
C THR A 143 21.30 13.24 -21.11
N ALA A 144 21.53 12.72 -22.32
CA ALA A 144 21.16 11.35 -22.69
C ALA A 144 21.85 10.32 -21.77
N LYS A 145 23.14 10.48 -21.49
CA LYS A 145 23.88 9.59 -20.57
C LYS A 145 23.31 9.60 -19.16
N LYS A 146 23.04 10.79 -18.60
CA LYS A 146 22.40 10.92 -17.27
C LYS A 146 21.01 10.30 -17.24
N ALA A 147 20.22 10.50 -18.30
CA ALA A 147 18.89 9.91 -18.42
C ALA A 147 18.95 8.37 -18.46
N LYS A 148 19.92 7.77 -19.17
CA LYS A 148 20.15 6.31 -19.18
C LYS A 148 20.48 5.78 -17.78
N THR A 149 21.44 6.37 -17.08
CA THR A 149 21.78 5.97 -15.70
C THR A 149 20.58 6.10 -14.76
N ALA A 150 19.80 7.18 -14.88
CA ALA A 150 18.60 7.36 -14.08
C ALA A 150 17.50 6.32 -14.40
N LEU A 151 17.34 5.94 -15.67
CA LEU A 151 16.41 4.88 -16.08
C LEU A 151 16.79 3.53 -15.45
N ASP A 152 18.07 3.18 -15.46
CA ASP A 152 18.56 1.95 -14.83
C ASP A 152 18.26 1.94 -13.33
N ALA A 153 18.47 3.07 -12.65
CA ALA A 153 18.12 3.24 -11.24
C ALA A 153 16.61 3.10 -10.98
N GLU A 154 15.76 3.64 -11.85
CA GLU A 154 14.31 3.45 -11.72
C GLU A 154 13.91 1.98 -11.91
N VAL A 155 14.49 1.25 -12.87
CA VAL A 155 14.20 -0.19 -13.05
C VAL A 155 14.55 -0.99 -11.78
N ILE A 156 15.69 -0.70 -11.16
CA ILE A 156 16.10 -1.32 -9.89
C ILE A 156 15.12 -0.98 -8.77
N GLU A 157 14.70 0.29 -8.65
CA GLU A 157 13.73 0.72 -7.65
C GLU A 157 12.36 0.05 -7.85
N GLN A 158 11.90 -0.10 -9.10
CA GLN A 158 10.66 -0.81 -9.41
C GLN A 158 10.72 -2.26 -8.94
N GLN A 159 11.81 -2.98 -9.26
CA GLN A 159 11.99 -4.36 -8.81
C GLN A 159 12.03 -4.45 -7.28
N ARG A 160 12.72 -3.51 -6.63
CA ARG A 160 12.74 -3.41 -5.17
C ARG A 160 11.34 -3.25 -4.60
N GLN A 161 10.52 -2.35 -5.14
CA GLN A 161 9.16 -2.15 -4.62
C GLN A 161 8.26 -3.37 -4.86
N VAL A 162 8.40 -4.05 -6.00
CA VAL A 162 7.70 -5.33 -6.25
C VAL A 162 8.08 -6.37 -5.20
N ASN A 163 9.37 -6.48 -4.85
CA ASN A 163 9.83 -7.39 -3.80
C ASN A 163 9.29 -7.01 -2.42
N VAL A 164 9.22 -5.72 -2.10
CA VAL A 164 8.59 -5.25 -0.84
C VAL A 164 7.11 -5.60 -0.81
N MET A 165 6.37 -5.37 -1.90
CA MET A 165 4.96 -5.73 -2.01
C MET A 165 4.75 -7.24 -1.82
N ALA A 166 5.58 -8.08 -2.45
CA ALA A 166 5.53 -9.53 -2.29
C ALA A 166 5.81 -9.96 -0.84
N LYS A 167 6.80 -9.34 -0.19
CA LYS A 167 7.10 -9.58 1.23
C LYS A 167 5.93 -9.21 2.13
N LYS A 168 5.32 -8.04 1.92
CA LYS A 168 4.17 -7.59 2.72
C LYS A 168 2.93 -8.45 2.50
N LYS A 169 2.69 -8.91 1.27
CA LYS A 169 1.66 -9.92 0.98
C LYS A 169 1.91 -11.20 1.79
N ARG A 170 3.14 -11.74 1.76
CA ARG A 170 3.49 -12.96 2.49
C ARG A 170 3.36 -12.80 4.01
N GLU A 171 3.79 -11.66 4.57
CA GLU A 171 3.61 -11.33 5.99
C GLU A 171 2.13 -11.35 6.39
N ALA A 172 1.25 -10.77 5.56
CA ALA A 172 -0.19 -10.80 5.79
C ALA A 172 -0.76 -12.23 5.68
N GLU A 173 -0.39 -13.00 4.66
CA GLU A 173 -0.86 -14.38 4.48
C GLU A 173 -0.44 -15.30 5.63
N LEU A 174 0.80 -15.17 6.12
CA LEU A 174 1.28 -15.92 7.28
C LEU A 174 0.52 -15.55 8.56
N ALA A 175 0.24 -14.26 8.77
CA ALA A 175 -0.54 -13.83 9.91
C ALA A 175 -1.98 -14.36 9.85
N LEU A 176 -2.59 -14.37 8.66
CA LEU A 176 -3.94 -14.88 8.45
C LEU A 176 -4.05 -16.40 8.60
N ALA A 177 -2.98 -17.14 8.34
CA ALA A 177 -2.95 -18.59 8.55
C ALA A 177 -3.21 -18.98 10.02
N GLU A 178 -2.92 -18.10 10.99
CA GLU A 178 -3.22 -18.34 12.41
C GLU A 178 -4.73 -18.33 12.72
N VAL A 179 -5.56 -17.74 11.86
CA VAL A 179 -7.01 -17.54 12.08
C VAL A 179 -7.86 -18.10 10.94
N GLY A 180 -7.44 -19.20 10.33
CA GLY A 180 -8.15 -19.88 9.24
C GLY A 180 -7.33 -19.90 7.96
N GLY A 181 -6.99 -18.73 7.43
CA GLY A 181 -6.15 -18.60 6.24
C GLY A 181 -6.77 -19.22 4.97
N GLY A 182 -5.96 -19.39 3.93
CA GLY A 182 -6.39 -19.98 2.65
C GLY A 182 -7.28 -19.06 1.81
N ALA A 183 -7.29 -19.28 0.49
CA ALA A 183 -8.12 -18.51 -0.44
C ALA A 183 -9.60 -18.76 -0.17
N ALA A 184 -10.41 -17.70 -0.23
CA ALA A 184 -11.86 -17.78 -0.07
C ALA A 184 -12.57 -17.15 -1.28
N GLY A 185 -13.78 -17.63 -1.58
CA GLY A 185 -14.57 -17.19 -2.75
C GLY A 185 -14.93 -15.70 -2.71
N GLY A 186 -15.02 -15.13 -1.50
CA GLY A 186 -15.12 -13.69 -1.32
C GLY A 186 -16.44 -13.07 -1.77
N PHE A 187 -16.44 -11.74 -1.75
CA PHE A 187 -17.56 -10.89 -2.17
C PHE A 187 -17.01 -9.86 -3.16
N VAL A 188 -17.42 -9.98 -4.41
CA VAL A 188 -17.03 -9.08 -5.50
C VAL A 188 -18.25 -8.86 -6.38
N ASP A 189 -18.52 -7.60 -6.67
CA ASP A 189 -19.60 -7.19 -7.54
C ASP A 189 -19.06 -6.06 -8.45
N PRO A 190 -18.83 -6.35 -9.75
CA PRO A 190 -18.33 -5.35 -10.69
C PRO A 190 -19.33 -4.22 -10.94
N ASP A 191 -20.62 -4.43 -10.65
CA ASP A 191 -21.70 -3.46 -10.90
C ASP A 191 -22.00 -2.59 -9.67
N SER A 192 -21.34 -2.83 -8.54
CA SER A 192 -21.44 -1.99 -7.34
C SER A 192 -21.17 -0.51 -7.65
N ALA A 193 -21.82 0.42 -6.94
CA ALA A 193 -21.63 1.85 -7.18
C ALA A 193 -20.14 2.26 -7.06
N ALA A 194 -19.70 3.20 -7.89
CA ALA A 194 -18.37 3.80 -7.80
C ALA A 194 -18.38 4.92 -6.76
N ALA A 195 -17.43 4.88 -5.82
CA ALA A 195 -17.22 5.91 -4.83
C ALA A 195 -16.37 7.05 -5.41
N LYS A 196 -16.56 8.26 -4.89
CA LYS A 196 -15.67 9.39 -5.17
C LYS A 196 -14.30 9.15 -4.51
N PRO A 197 -13.19 9.44 -5.19
CA PRO A 197 -11.86 9.30 -4.62
C PRO A 197 -11.65 10.18 -3.38
N ALA A 198 -11.08 9.62 -2.32
CA ALA A 198 -10.59 10.38 -1.18
C ALA A 198 -9.34 11.20 -1.58
N PRO A 199 -9.12 12.38 -0.98
CA PRO A 199 -7.95 13.19 -1.28
C PRO A 199 -6.62 12.44 -1.05
N ARG A 200 -5.68 12.60 -1.99
CA ARG A 200 -4.31 12.08 -1.94
C ARG A 200 -3.30 13.21 -1.96
N ASN A 201 -2.10 12.95 -1.45
CA ASN A 201 -0.96 13.84 -1.60
C ASN A 201 -0.56 13.97 -3.08
N SER A 202 0.25 14.98 -3.41
CA SER A 202 0.74 15.20 -4.78
C SER A 202 1.58 14.06 -5.34
N ASP A 203 2.19 13.26 -4.47
CA ASP A 203 2.93 12.04 -4.82
C ASP A 203 2.03 10.78 -4.87
N GLY A 204 0.71 10.93 -4.74
CA GLY A 204 -0.26 9.84 -4.74
C GLY A 204 -0.36 9.06 -3.42
N SER A 205 0.46 9.36 -2.42
CA SER A 205 0.35 8.72 -1.10
C SER A 205 -0.87 9.21 -0.32
N TRP A 206 -1.30 8.43 0.67
CA TRP A 206 -2.35 8.85 1.58
C TRP A 206 -1.83 9.89 2.58
N PRO A 207 -2.58 11.00 2.83
CA PRO A 207 -2.24 11.92 3.90
C PRO A 207 -2.28 11.21 5.25
N LYS A 208 -1.37 11.58 6.15
CA LYS A 208 -1.43 11.10 7.54
C LYS A 208 -2.62 11.75 8.20
N GLU A 209 -3.55 10.94 8.68
CA GLU A 209 -4.75 11.41 9.35
C GLU A 209 -4.83 10.85 10.76
N SER A 210 -5.48 11.61 11.63
CA SER A 210 -5.81 11.25 13.00
C SER A 210 -7.29 11.50 13.26
N CYS A 211 -7.75 11.02 14.41
CA CYS A 211 -9.09 11.24 14.94
C CYS A 211 -9.33 12.74 15.17
N THR A 212 -9.88 13.45 14.18
CA THR A 212 -10.05 14.92 14.21
C THR A 212 -11.47 15.36 13.86
N VAL A 213 -12.26 14.50 13.25
CA VAL A 213 -13.63 14.82 12.86
C VAL A 213 -14.59 14.13 13.82
N LYS A 214 -15.61 14.85 14.31
CA LYS A 214 -16.63 14.26 15.17
C LYS A 214 -17.31 13.09 14.43
N ASP A 215 -17.39 11.94 15.10
CA ASP A 215 -18.05 10.76 14.53
C ASP A 215 -19.57 10.99 14.45
N PRO A 216 -20.21 10.87 13.27
CA PRO A 216 -21.66 10.96 13.15
C PRO A 216 -22.41 9.69 13.61
N THR A 217 -21.69 8.60 13.88
CA THR A 217 -22.25 7.27 14.16
C THR A 217 -22.19 6.86 15.64
N SER A 218 -21.35 7.52 16.43
CA SER A 218 -21.15 7.22 17.86
C SER A 218 -20.65 8.45 18.63
N SER A 219 -20.24 8.27 19.89
CA SER A 219 -19.39 9.25 20.58
C SER A 219 -17.96 9.21 20.00
N GLY A 220 -17.18 10.28 20.18
CA GLY A 220 -15.77 10.33 19.78
C GLY A 220 -15.49 10.97 18.42
N CYS A 221 -14.39 10.56 17.80
CA CYS A 221 -13.94 11.09 16.52
C CYS A 221 -13.50 9.99 15.54
N ILE A 222 -13.44 10.37 14.27
CA ILE A 222 -12.94 9.55 13.17
C ILE A 222 -11.97 10.36 12.31
N THR A 223 -11.21 9.69 11.45
CA THR A 223 -10.40 10.37 10.44
C THR A 223 -11.29 10.93 9.32
N PRO A 224 -10.85 11.99 8.61
CA PRO A 224 -11.52 12.46 7.41
C PRO A 224 -11.78 11.37 6.36
N ARG A 225 -10.83 10.45 6.16
CA ARG A 225 -10.97 9.32 5.22
C ARG A 225 -12.06 8.32 5.66
N THR A 226 -12.15 8.01 6.95
CA THR A 226 -13.21 7.14 7.47
C THR A 226 -14.58 7.79 7.32
N LEU A 227 -14.70 9.09 7.61
CA LEU A 227 -15.94 9.83 7.37
C LEU A 227 -16.34 9.79 5.89
N HIS A 228 -15.39 10.03 4.98
CA HIS A 228 -15.63 9.96 3.54
C HIS A 228 -16.11 8.58 3.10
N ALA A 229 -15.44 7.50 3.55
CA ALA A 229 -15.84 6.13 3.22
C ALA A 229 -17.25 5.77 3.75
N TYR A 230 -17.61 6.25 4.95
CA TYR A 230 -18.96 6.12 5.49
C TYR A 230 -19.99 6.86 4.63
N GLN A 231 -19.72 8.11 4.26
CA GLN A 231 -20.62 8.92 3.44
C GLN A 231 -20.83 8.33 2.04
N GLU A 232 -19.77 7.83 1.40
CA GLU A 232 -19.88 7.18 0.09
C GLU A 232 -20.71 5.88 0.15
N ALA A 233 -20.59 5.10 1.24
CA ALA A 233 -21.45 3.94 1.43
C ALA A 233 -22.92 4.34 1.65
N GLN A 234 -23.18 5.41 2.43
CA GLN A 234 -24.53 5.94 2.58
C GLN A 234 -25.12 6.44 1.26
N ALA A 235 -24.31 7.11 0.43
CA ALA A 235 -24.69 7.56 -0.90
C ALA A 235 -25.01 6.39 -1.85
N ALA A 236 -24.28 5.28 -1.71
CA ALA A 236 -24.55 4.03 -2.42
C ALA A 236 -25.76 3.24 -1.87
N GLY A 237 -26.45 3.75 -0.84
CA GLY A 237 -27.67 3.15 -0.29
C GLY A 237 -27.45 2.26 0.94
N PHE A 238 -26.22 2.13 1.42
CA PHE A 238 -25.91 1.36 2.63
C PHE A 238 -26.09 2.21 3.89
N LYS A 239 -27.32 2.23 4.41
CA LYS A 239 -27.75 3.15 5.49
C LYS A 239 -28.09 2.46 6.82
N ARG A 240 -27.81 1.16 6.95
CA ARG A 240 -28.07 0.43 8.20
C ARG A 240 -27.18 0.94 9.33
N TYR A 241 -27.60 0.62 10.56
CA TYR A 241 -26.91 1.05 11.77
C TYR A 241 -25.41 0.75 11.68
N THR A 242 -24.60 1.76 11.98
CA THR A 242 -23.15 1.72 11.83
C THR A 242 -22.51 2.29 13.09
N VAL A 243 -21.36 1.79 13.50
CA VAL A 243 -20.53 2.35 14.57
C VAL A 243 -19.09 2.42 14.09
N CYS A 244 -18.53 3.63 14.03
CA CYS A 244 -17.16 3.84 13.55
C CYS A 244 -16.14 4.02 14.68
N PHE A 245 -16.44 4.84 15.68
CA PHE A 245 -15.61 4.96 16.87
C PHE A 245 -16.15 4.12 18.01
N SER A 246 -15.23 3.56 18.79
CA SER A 246 -15.53 3.06 20.13
C SER A 246 -14.24 3.04 20.96
N GLU A 247 -14.38 3.32 22.26
CA GLU A 247 -13.26 3.25 23.19
C GLU A 247 -12.85 1.79 23.39
N ARG A 248 -11.67 1.42 22.86
CA ARG A 248 -11.10 0.07 22.98
C ARG A 248 -9.61 0.16 23.31
N SER A 249 -9.06 -0.87 23.95
CA SER A 249 -7.64 -0.94 24.34
C SER A 249 -6.68 -1.15 23.17
N SER A 250 -7.22 -1.49 22.00
CA SER A 250 -6.47 -1.75 20.77
C SER A 250 -7.43 -1.75 19.59
N GLY A 251 -6.89 -1.69 18.38
CA GLY A 251 -7.67 -1.77 17.17
C GLY A 251 -7.72 -0.50 16.35
N GLU A 252 -8.64 -0.50 15.39
CA GLU A 252 -8.83 0.61 14.46
C GLU A 252 -10.00 1.52 14.85
N HIS A 253 -11.00 1.00 15.57
CA HIS A 253 -12.07 1.81 16.15
C HIS A 253 -11.56 2.94 17.07
N PRO A 254 -10.67 2.70 18.07
CA PRO A 254 -10.20 3.78 18.95
C PRO A 254 -9.30 4.79 18.23
N LYS A 255 -8.81 4.46 17.03
CA LYS A 255 -8.04 5.37 16.17
C LYS A 255 -8.94 6.19 15.23
N GLY A 256 -10.24 5.89 15.18
CA GLY A 256 -11.16 6.51 14.25
C GLY A 256 -11.02 6.03 12.80
N ARG A 257 -10.48 4.81 12.61
CA ARG A 257 -10.12 4.22 11.31
C ARG A 257 -10.89 2.97 10.95
N ALA A 258 -12.01 2.72 11.63
CA ALA A 258 -12.86 1.58 11.33
C ALA A 258 -14.34 1.96 11.34
N CYS A 259 -15.16 1.11 10.74
CA CYS A 259 -16.61 1.12 10.85
C CYS A 259 -17.16 -0.31 10.85
N ASP A 260 -18.00 -0.61 11.83
CA ASP A 260 -18.83 -1.81 11.86
C ASP A 260 -20.20 -1.44 11.30
N HIS A 261 -20.59 -2.02 10.17
CA HIS A 261 -21.88 -1.79 9.53
C HIS A 261 -22.79 -2.98 9.76
N SER A 262 -23.87 -2.79 10.53
CA SER A 262 -24.79 -3.89 10.79
C SER A 262 -25.34 -4.47 9.50
N ALA A 263 -25.30 -5.79 9.42
CA ALA A 263 -25.97 -6.52 8.36
C ALA A 263 -27.48 -6.53 8.58
N ALA A 264 -28.00 -6.43 9.80
CA ALA A 264 -29.45 -6.42 10.07
C ALA A 264 -30.00 -4.99 10.14
N SER A 265 -31.28 -4.80 9.78
CA SER A 265 -31.93 -3.48 9.90
C SER A 265 -32.15 -3.04 11.35
N GLY A 266 -32.24 -3.99 12.29
CA GLY A 266 -32.47 -3.74 13.72
C GLY A 266 -31.22 -3.35 14.52
N GLY A 267 -30.06 -3.17 13.88
CA GLY A 267 -28.79 -2.97 14.59
C GLY A 267 -27.98 -4.26 14.69
N PHE A 268 -26.99 -4.32 15.59
CA PHE A 268 -26.12 -5.49 15.72
C PHE A 268 -26.82 -6.64 16.45
N GLU A 269 -27.41 -7.57 15.69
CA GLU A 269 -28.07 -8.74 16.25
C GLU A 269 -27.06 -9.80 16.72
N ASN A 270 -27.37 -10.53 17.80
CA ASN A 270 -26.54 -11.63 18.30
C ASN A 270 -26.81 -12.95 17.56
N SER A 271 -26.94 -12.88 16.25
CA SER A 271 -27.21 -13.99 15.32
C SER A 271 -26.41 -13.77 14.03
N ALA A 272 -26.09 -14.84 13.31
CA ALA A 272 -25.51 -14.68 11.98
C ALA A 272 -26.57 -14.11 11.03
N ALA A 273 -26.19 -13.16 10.18
CA ALA A 273 -27.07 -12.63 9.16
C ALA A 273 -27.48 -13.74 8.18
N THR A 274 -28.75 -13.76 7.84
CA THR A 274 -29.35 -14.70 6.89
C THR A 274 -30.24 -13.95 5.90
N GLY A 275 -30.69 -14.62 4.83
CA GLY A 275 -31.60 -14.05 3.85
C GLY A 275 -31.15 -12.67 3.32
N GLY A 276 -32.07 -11.71 3.31
CA GLY A 276 -31.82 -10.35 2.81
C GLY A 276 -30.74 -9.58 3.57
N ASP A 277 -30.51 -9.89 4.85
CA ASP A 277 -29.47 -9.25 5.64
C ASP A 277 -28.07 -9.72 5.26
N LYS A 278 -27.95 -11.02 4.98
CA LYS A 278 -26.72 -11.53 4.39
C LYS A 278 -26.48 -10.92 3.00
N THR A 279 -27.50 -10.86 2.15
CA THR A 279 -27.39 -10.23 0.82
C THR A 279 -27.02 -8.74 0.90
N TYR A 280 -27.48 -8.02 1.91
CA TYR A 280 -27.05 -6.64 2.17
C TYR A 280 -25.57 -6.59 2.53
N GLY A 281 -25.11 -7.43 3.47
CA GLY A 281 -23.71 -7.48 3.88
C GLY A 281 -22.78 -7.90 2.72
N ASP A 282 -23.18 -8.87 1.91
CA ASP A 282 -22.42 -9.32 0.73
C ASP A 282 -22.19 -8.15 -0.26
N ARG A 283 -23.23 -7.35 -0.54
CA ARG A 283 -23.14 -6.17 -1.42
C ARG A 283 -22.31 -5.04 -0.82
N LEU A 284 -22.43 -4.81 0.49
CA LEU A 284 -21.64 -3.78 1.18
C LEU A 284 -20.15 -4.14 1.18
N ALA A 285 -19.81 -5.39 1.49
CA ALA A 285 -18.43 -5.88 1.42
C ALA A 285 -17.88 -5.73 0.00
N ALA A 286 -18.65 -6.11 -1.02
CA ALA A 286 -18.28 -5.95 -2.42
C ALA A 286 -18.07 -4.49 -2.83
N PHE A 287 -18.91 -3.56 -2.35
CA PHE A 287 -18.75 -2.12 -2.58
C PHE A 287 -17.40 -1.61 -2.04
N TYR A 288 -17.02 -1.96 -0.82
CA TYR A 288 -15.72 -1.54 -0.27
C TYR A 288 -14.54 -2.18 -0.98
N VAL A 289 -14.65 -3.45 -1.39
CA VAL A 289 -13.61 -4.12 -2.19
C VAL A 289 -13.43 -3.44 -3.54
N LYS A 290 -14.52 -3.15 -4.26
CA LYS A 290 -14.50 -2.45 -5.55
C LYS A 290 -13.82 -1.08 -5.43
N ASN A 291 -14.16 -0.33 -4.38
CA ASN A 291 -13.72 1.05 -4.17
C ASN A 291 -12.47 1.18 -3.30
N ALA A 292 -11.78 0.08 -3.00
CA ALA A 292 -10.71 0.06 -2.02
C ALA A 292 -9.57 1.04 -2.30
N GLY A 293 -9.19 1.19 -3.58
CA GLY A 293 -8.15 2.12 -4.01
C GLY A 293 -8.56 3.59 -3.90
N GLU A 294 -9.85 3.88 -4.14
CA GLU A 294 -10.40 5.24 -4.10
C GLU A 294 -10.66 5.70 -2.67
N LEU A 295 -11.03 4.78 -1.78
CA LEU A 295 -11.34 5.09 -0.38
C LEU A 295 -10.14 4.95 0.56
N GLY A 296 -9.13 4.16 0.20
CA GLY A 296 -8.00 3.84 1.09
C GLY A 296 -8.33 2.77 2.11
N VAL A 297 -9.03 1.73 1.65
CA VAL A 297 -9.39 0.57 2.46
C VAL A 297 -8.14 -0.23 2.81
N MET A 298 -7.94 -0.45 4.11
CA MET A 298 -6.89 -1.31 4.64
C MET A 298 -7.30 -2.78 4.59
N TYR A 299 -8.50 -3.10 5.11
CA TYR A 299 -9.12 -4.41 4.97
C TYR A 299 -10.63 -4.34 5.20
N VAL A 300 -11.34 -5.37 4.73
CA VAL A 300 -12.77 -5.60 4.98
C VAL A 300 -12.93 -6.98 5.58
N ILE A 301 -13.71 -7.14 6.64
CA ILE A 301 -14.06 -8.45 7.21
C ILE A 301 -15.55 -8.65 7.07
N TRP A 302 -15.95 -9.75 6.44
CA TRP A 302 -17.33 -10.15 6.31
C TRP A 302 -17.47 -11.66 6.25
N TYR A 303 -18.44 -12.17 7.00
CA TYR A 303 -18.87 -13.56 7.00
C TYR A 303 -17.71 -14.55 7.12
N ARG A 304 -16.87 -14.35 8.16
CA ARG A 304 -15.68 -15.16 8.45
C ARG A 304 -14.63 -15.13 7.35
N GLN A 305 -14.56 -14.05 6.57
CA GLN A 305 -13.54 -13.82 5.57
C GLN A 305 -12.97 -12.41 5.74
N ILE A 306 -11.71 -12.25 5.39
CA ILE A 306 -11.03 -10.96 5.35
C ILE A 306 -10.49 -10.71 3.95
N TRP A 307 -10.67 -9.49 3.47
CA TRP A 307 -10.10 -9.00 2.23
C TRP A 307 -9.05 -7.93 2.53
N MET A 308 -7.91 -8.02 1.86
CA MET A 308 -6.92 -6.94 1.83
C MET A 308 -6.50 -6.68 0.38
N PRO A 309 -6.08 -5.45 0.01
CA PRO A 309 -5.58 -5.17 -1.33
C PRO A 309 -4.41 -6.07 -1.79
N SER A 310 -3.61 -6.55 -0.84
CA SER A 310 -2.43 -7.39 -1.12
C SER A 310 -2.75 -8.87 -1.30
N THR A 311 -3.76 -9.38 -0.59
CA THR A 311 -4.05 -10.82 -0.50
C THR A 311 -5.34 -11.22 -1.23
N GLY A 312 -6.31 -10.31 -1.37
CA GLY A 312 -7.68 -10.67 -1.72
C GLY A 312 -8.40 -11.35 -0.56
N TRP A 313 -9.50 -12.04 -0.84
CA TRP A 313 -10.29 -12.74 0.18
C TRP A 313 -9.56 -13.97 0.73
N ARG A 314 -9.52 -14.07 2.05
CA ARG A 314 -8.98 -15.19 2.82
C ARG A 314 -9.95 -15.60 3.92
N ALA A 315 -9.93 -16.86 4.35
CA ALA A 315 -10.73 -17.25 5.51
C ALA A 315 -10.22 -16.54 6.78
N TYR A 316 -11.16 -16.13 7.62
CA TYR A 316 -10.96 -15.39 8.85
C TYR A 316 -11.93 -15.94 9.91
N SER A 317 -11.55 -17.06 10.50
CA SER A 317 -12.31 -17.83 11.47
C SER A 317 -11.75 -17.63 12.88
N ALA A 318 -11.86 -16.42 13.42
CA ALA A 318 -11.77 -16.25 14.86
C ALA A 318 -12.85 -17.10 15.55
N GLY A 319 -12.60 -17.55 16.78
CA GLY A 319 -13.63 -18.18 17.63
C GLY A 319 -14.52 -17.11 18.28
N GLY A 320 -15.75 -17.46 18.61
CA GLY A 320 -16.68 -16.57 19.32
C GLY A 320 -18.05 -16.45 18.66
N GLY A 321 -18.88 -15.53 19.19
CA GLY A 321 -20.22 -15.25 18.68
C GLY A 321 -20.24 -14.44 17.36
N PRO A 322 -21.42 -14.16 16.81
CA PRO A 322 -21.59 -13.56 15.48
C PRO A 322 -20.81 -12.27 15.23
N ALA A 323 -20.68 -11.41 16.24
CA ALA A 323 -19.87 -10.19 16.18
C ALA A 323 -18.38 -10.50 16.05
N ALA A 324 -17.81 -11.31 16.95
CA ALA A 324 -16.38 -11.66 16.92
C ALA A 324 -15.94 -12.33 15.60
N VAL A 325 -16.86 -13.03 14.94
CA VAL A 325 -16.61 -13.73 13.68
C VAL A 325 -17.20 -13.03 12.45
N HIS A 326 -17.67 -11.79 12.64
CA HIS A 326 -18.13 -10.88 11.57
C HIS A 326 -19.23 -11.46 10.69
N THR A 327 -20.19 -12.18 11.29
CA THR A 327 -21.34 -12.75 10.55
C THR A 327 -22.61 -11.91 10.69
N ASN A 328 -22.63 -10.90 11.56
CA ASN A 328 -23.76 -9.99 11.77
C ASN A 328 -23.48 -8.55 11.31
N HIS A 329 -22.25 -8.23 10.90
CA HIS A 329 -21.84 -6.92 10.39
C HIS A 329 -20.65 -7.01 9.43
N VAL A 330 -20.55 -6.05 8.51
CA VAL A 330 -19.35 -5.83 7.69
C VAL A 330 -18.43 -4.88 8.45
N HIS A 331 -17.21 -5.31 8.74
CA HIS A 331 -16.18 -4.47 9.33
C HIS A 331 -15.29 -3.88 8.25
N LEU A 332 -15.10 -2.57 8.29
CA LEU A 332 -14.21 -1.80 7.44
C LEU A 332 -13.06 -1.24 8.27
N SER A 333 -11.83 -1.32 7.77
CA SER A 333 -10.66 -0.64 8.32
C SER A 333 -9.93 0.19 7.26
N MET A 334 -9.38 1.34 7.64
CA MET A 334 -8.81 2.38 6.76
C MET A 334 -7.31 2.63 6.98
N LEU A 335 -6.60 3.05 5.93
CA LEU A 335 -5.16 3.38 5.95
C LEU A 335 -4.85 4.69 6.72
#